data_AF-X1K362-F1
#
_entry.id   AF-X1K362-F1
#
_cell.length_a   1.000
_cell.length_b   1.000
_cell.length_c   1.000
_cell.angle_alpha   90.00
_cell.angle_beta   90.00
_cell.angle_gamma   90.00
#
_symmetry.space_group_name_H-M   'P 1'
#
loop_
_entity.id
_entity.type
_entity.pdbx_description
1 polymer ?
#
loop_
_entity_poly.entity_id
_entity_poly.type
_entity_poly.pdbx_seq_one_letter_code
_entity_poly.pdbx_strand_id
1 'polypeptide(L)'
;RETNANPMLADFNNDGALDLSMTNVYRIYINQLYEGIGDGSFKEVTFHAGAFAANSAGQASGDFDNDGDLDWFVCDGNRGVLLYENTLIDNGEIPATSNWIQIKLIGGKHVNSMAYGARVTVIAKDKIYV
;
A
#
# COMPACT_ATOMS: atom_id res chain seq x y z
N ARG A 1 -21.37 -16.28 -10.18
CA ARG A 1 -21.59 -15.64 -8.86
C ARG A 1 -20.35 -14.78 -8.64
N GLU A 2 -20.43 -13.48 -8.91
CA GLU A 2 -19.30 -12.57 -8.66
C GLU A 2 -19.18 -12.40 -7.15
N THR A 3 -18.03 -12.76 -6.59
CA THR A 3 -17.74 -12.54 -5.17
C THR A 3 -16.77 -11.39 -5.00
N ASN A 4 -15.83 -11.21 -5.94
CA ASN A 4 -14.75 -10.26 -5.82
C ASN A 4 -14.80 -9.24 -6.95
N ALA A 5 -14.70 -7.96 -6.63
CA ALA A 5 -14.87 -6.88 -7.61
C ALA A 5 -13.56 -6.27 -8.10
N ASN A 6 -12.56 -6.19 -7.22
CA ASN A 6 -11.36 -5.41 -7.49
C ASN A 6 -10.17 -6.06 -6.77
N PRO A 7 -9.21 -6.68 -7.49
CA PRO A 7 -7.91 -7.07 -6.96
C PRO A 7 -6.90 -5.90 -7.05
N MET A 8 -6.08 -5.73 -6.02
CA MET A 8 -5.00 -4.74 -5.99
C MET A 8 -3.74 -5.34 -5.38
N LEU A 9 -2.60 -5.07 -6.01
CA LEU A 9 -1.27 -5.42 -5.50
C LEU A 9 -0.64 -4.18 -4.86
N ALA A 10 -0.09 -4.34 -3.65
CA ALA A 10 0.65 -3.32 -2.91
C ALA A 10 1.58 -4.01 -1.91
N ASP A 11 2.69 -3.39 -1.53
CA ASP A 11 3.62 -3.92 -0.51
C ASP A 11 3.25 -3.27 0.84
N PHE A 12 2.34 -3.88 1.60
CA PHE A 12 1.81 -3.26 2.84
C PHE A 12 2.75 -3.45 4.03
N ASN A 13 3.60 -4.48 4.01
CA ASN A 13 4.55 -4.77 5.09
C ASN A 13 5.98 -4.28 4.77
N ASN A 14 6.18 -3.60 3.64
CA ASN A 14 7.45 -3.08 3.13
C ASN A 14 8.54 -4.17 2.98
N ASP A 15 8.20 -5.44 2.84
CA ASP A 15 9.20 -6.52 2.78
C ASP A 15 9.81 -6.72 1.38
N GLY A 16 9.29 -5.97 0.39
CA GLY A 16 9.71 -6.02 -1.01
C GLY A 16 8.98 -7.06 -1.85
N ALA A 17 8.06 -7.83 -1.27
CA ALA A 17 7.09 -8.68 -1.98
C ALA A 17 5.74 -7.96 -2.09
N LEU A 18 5.05 -8.13 -3.21
CA LEU A 18 3.72 -7.57 -3.37
C LEU A 18 2.68 -8.45 -2.65
N ASP A 19 1.89 -7.82 -1.80
CA ASP A 19 0.68 -8.39 -1.20
C ASP A 19 -0.52 -8.26 -2.15
N LEU A 20 -1.55 -9.06 -1.92
CA LEU A 20 -2.79 -9.06 -2.69
C LEU A 20 -3.99 -8.74 -1.80
N SER A 21 -4.69 -7.66 -2.13
CA SER A 21 -6.01 -7.35 -1.56
C SER A 21 -7.12 -7.66 -2.56
N MET A 22 -8.23 -8.21 -2.09
CA MET A 22 -9.43 -8.44 -2.89
C MET A 22 -10.67 -7.94 -2.18
N THR A 23 -11.40 -7.04 -2.84
CA THR A 23 -12.70 -6.55 -2.35
C THR A 23 -13.80 -7.57 -2.55
N ASN A 24 -14.78 -7.59 -1.66
CA ASN A 24 -15.98 -8.43 -1.77
C ASN A 24 -17.26 -7.58 -1.84
N VAL A 25 -18.11 -7.84 -2.83
CA VAL A 25 -19.33 -7.04 -3.09
C VAL A 25 -20.54 -7.44 -2.24
N TYR A 26 -20.43 -8.48 -1.42
CA TYR A 26 -21.54 -8.93 -0.59
C TYR A 26 -21.50 -8.28 0.80
N ARG A 27 -22.68 -8.08 1.36
CA ARG A 27 -22.87 -7.39 2.65
C ARG A 27 -22.21 -8.06 3.86
N ILE A 28 -22.00 -9.37 3.81
CA ILE A 28 -21.57 -10.20 4.96
C ILE A 28 -20.19 -10.83 4.78
N TYR A 29 -19.59 -10.70 3.61
CA TYR A 29 -18.26 -11.26 3.34
C TYR A 29 -17.26 -10.13 3.37
N ILE A 30 -16.22 -10.29 4.18
CA ILE A 30 -15.15 -9.31 4.31
C ILE A 30 -14.22 -9.38 3.10
N ASN A 31 -13.59 -8.26 2.80
CA ASN A 31 -12.46 -8.18 1.89
C ASN A 31 -11.33 -9.07 2.39
N GLN A 32 -10.51 -9.54 1.48
CA GLN A 32 -9.43 -10.47 1.77
C GLN A 32 -8.10 -9.77 1.57
N LEU A 33 -7.16 -10.02 2.46
CA LEU A 33 -5.76 -9.61 2.32
C LEU A 33 -4.86 -10.83 2.40
N TYR A 34 -3.91 -10.89 1.48
CA TYR A 34 -2.94 -11.95 1.39
C TYR A 34 -1.52 -11.38 1.35
N GLU A 35 -0.68 -11.81 2.27
CA GLU A 35 0.74 -11.51 2.34
C GLU A 35 1.49 -12.26 1.23
N GLY A 36 2.24 -11.55 0.40
CA GLY A 36 3.12 -12.13 -0.60
C GLY A 36 4.38 -12.68 0.04
N ILE A 37 4.77 -13.93 -0.25
CA ILE A 37 5.97 -14.52 0.35
C ILE A 37 7.22 -14.50 -0.55
N GLY A 38 7.16 -13.71 -1.64
CA GLY A 38 8.29 -13.45 -2.54
C GLY A 38 8.54 -14.48 -3.65
N ASP A 39 7.87 -15.64 -3.63
CA ASP A 39 7.98 -16.69 -4.66
C ASP A 39 6.77 -16.76 -5.62
N GLY A 40 5.89 -15.77 -5.53
CA GLY A 40 4.62 -15.71 -6.27
C GLY A 40 3.47 -16.47 -5.59
N SER A 41 3.71 -17.08 -4.43
CA SER A 41 2.66 -17.60 -3.56
C SER A 41 2.28 -16.59 -2.46
N PHE A 42 1.15 -16.86 -1.83
CA PHE A 42 0.47 -15.92 -0.94
C PHE A 42 -0.05 -16.63 0.31
N LYS A 43 -0.02 -15.93 1.44
CA LYS A 43 -0.54 -16.37 2.73
C LYS A 43 -1.71 -15.48 3.14
N GLU A 44 -2.83 -16.06 3.52
CA GLU A 44 -4.01 -15.31 3.97
C GLU A 44 -3.74 -14.65 5.33
N VAL A 45 -3.95 -13.34 5.44
CA VAL A 45 -3.66 -12.52 6.64
C VAL A 45 -4.78 -11.54 7.01
N THR A 46 -5.96 -11.66 6.40
CA THR A 46 -7.10 -10.74 6.60
C THR A 46 -7.42 -10.51 8.07
N PHE A 47 -7.47 -11.57 8.88
CA PHE A 47 -7.76 -11.44 10.31
C PHE A 47 -6.62 -10.81 11.11
N HIS A 48 -5.38 -11.00 10.67
CA HIS A 48 -4.21 -10.41 11.32
C HIS A 48 -4.14 -8.90 11.07
N ALA A 49 -4.48 -8.47 9.85
CA ALA A 49 -4.47 -7.06 9.46
C ALA A 49 -5.59 -6.23 10.09
N GLY A 50 -6.63 -6.85 10.65
CA GLY A 50 -7.72 -6.14 11.34
C GLY A 50 -8.61 -5.26 10.44
N ALA A 51 -8.38 -5.26 9.13
CA ALA A 51 -9.06 -4.41 8.16
C ALA A 51 -10.36 -5.04 7.63
N PHE A 52 -11.39 -5.08 8.48
CA PHE A 52 -12.65 -5.79 8.20
C PHE A 52 -13.65 -4.99 7.36
N ALA A 53 -13.30 -4.62 6.12
CA ALA A 53 -14.22 -4.03 5.16
C ALA A 53 -15.12 -5.09 4.49
N ALA A 54 -16.35 -4.72 4.11
CA ALA A 54 -17.27 -5.61 3.38
C ALA A 54 -18.06 -4.80 2.34
N ASN A 55 -18.87 -5.47 1.51
CA ASN A 55 -19.73 -4.80 0.52
C ASN A 55 -18.97 -3.74 -0.32
N SER A 56 -17.72 -4.04 -0.68
CA SER A 56 -16.78 -3.10 -1.25
C SER A 56 -16.71 -3.22 -2.76
N ALA A 57 -16.76 -2.08 -3.46
CA ALA A 57 -16.72 -2.03 -4.93
C ALA A 57 -15.44 -1.36 -5.48
N GLY A 58 -14.66 -0.72 -4.62
CA GLY A 58 -13.42 -0.04 -5.01
C GLY A 58 -12.47 0.07 -3.83
N GLN A 59 -11.18 0.14 -4.16
CA GLN A 59 -10.09 0.31 -3.21
C GLN A 59 -8.93 1.05 -3.85
N ALA A 60 -8.08 1.64 -3.01
CA ALA A 60 -6.82 2.24 -3.39
C ALA A 60 -5.81 2.09 -2.23
N SER A 61 -4.52 2.15 -2.52
CA SER A 61 -3.48 2.27 -1.50
C SER A 61 -2.62 3.51 -1.73
N GLY A 62 -2.01 3.98 -0.67
CA GLY A 62 -1.08 5.11 -0.69
C GLY A 62 -0.65 5.47 0.72
N ASP A 63 0.56 6.00 0.84
CA ASP A 63 1.12 6.55 2.07
C ASP A 63 0.43 7.90 2.36
N PHE A 64 -0.61 7.90 3.21
CA PHE A 64 -1.48 9.05 3.45
C PHE A 64 -0.86 10.04 4.44
N ASP A 65 -0.16 9.53 5.45
CA ASP A 65 0.42 10.33 6.52
C ASP A 65 1.92 10.67 6.28
N ASN A 66 2.53 10.08 5.25
CA ASN A 66 3.94 10.23 4.84
C ASN A 66 4.94 9.60 5.82
N ASP A 67 4.56 8.51 6.50
CA ASP A 67 5.44 7.76 7.41
C ASP A 67 6.28 6.68 6.70
N GLY A 68 5.92 6.36 5.45
CA GLY A 68 6.64 5.42 4.60
C GLY A 68 6.03 4.02 4.54
N ASP A 69 4.90 3.75 5.20
CA ASP A 69 4.08 2.57 4.97
C ASP A 69 2.85 2.90 4.11
N LEU A 70 2.25 1.87 3.49
CA LEU A 70 1.08 2.07 2.62
C LEU A 70 -0.21 1.89 3.41
N ASP A 71 -1.10 2.88 3.33
CA ASP A 71 -2.45 2.78 3.86
C ASP A 71 -3.42 2.18 2.85
N TRP A 72 -4.58 1.74 3.35
CA TRP A 72 -5.62 1.12 2.53
C TRP A 72 -6.96 1.85 2.59
N PHE A 73 -7.39 2.37 1.44
CA PHE A 73 -8.69 3.02 1.25
C PHE A 73 -9.68 2.04 0.65
N VAL A 74 -10.89 1.98 1.21
CA VAL A 74 -11.95 1.07 0.75
C VAL A 74 -13.29 1.78 0.68
N CYS A 75 -13.98 1.65 -0.46
CA CYS A 75 -15.36 2.08 -0.62
C CYS A 75 -16.32 0.98 -0.15
N ASP A 76 -16.68 0.99 1.15
CA ASP A 76 -17.57 0.02 1.79
C ASP A 76 -19.04 0.47 1.68
N GLY A 77 -19.88 -0.37 1.07
CA GLY A 77 -21.29 -0.04 0.85
C GLY A 77 -22.18 -0.06 2.11
N ASN A 78 -21.66 -0.52 3.25
CA ASN A 78 -22.36 -0.51 4.53
C ASN A 78 -21.99 0.71 5.38
N ARG A 79 -20.73 1.15 5.34
CA ARG A 79 -20.17 2.20 6.23
C ARG A 79 -19.69 3.45 5.51
N GLY A 80 -19.65 3.45 4.18
CA GLY A 80 -19.07 4.53 3.38
C GLY A 80 -17.58 4.29 3.11
N VAL A 81 -16.83 5.38 2.90
CA VAL A 81 -15.38 5.28 2.65
C VAL A 81 -14.66 5.04 3.97
N LEU A 82 -13.82 4.01 4.00
CA LEU A 82 -12.96 3.65 5.12
C LEU A 82 -11.50 3.89 4.74
N LEU A 83 -10.74 4.47 5.66
CA LEU A 83 -9.28 4.52 5.64
C LEU A 83 -8.78 3.58 6.74
N TYR A 84 -8.00 2.59 6.34
CA TYR A 84 -7.21 1.76 7.24
C TYR A 84 -5.79 2.32 7.23
N GLU A 85 -5.47 3.06 8.28
CA GLU A 85 -4.10 3.50 8.57
C GLU A 85 -3.27 2.26 8.88
N ASN A 86 -2.19 2.08 8.15
CA ASN A 86 -1.18 1.10 8.48
C ASN A 86 -0.27 1.71 9.54
N THR A 87 0.16 0.87 10.49
CA THR A 87 0.95 1.33 11.65
C THR A 87 2.23 0.51 11.74
N LEU A 88 2.76 0.12 10.58
CA LEU A 88 4.03 -0.58 10.48
C LEU A 88 5.16 0.35 10.92
N ILE A 89 5.07 1.65 10.58
CA ILE A 89 6.06 2.68 10.92
C ILE A 89 5.46 3.72 11.88
N ASP A 90 5.14 3.31 13.11
CA ASP A 90 4.64 4.25 14.12
C ASP A 90 5.79 5.00 14.83
N ASN A 91 5.67 6.32 14.97
CA ASN A 91 6.65 7.20 15.63
C ASN A 91 8.10 7.06 15.13
N GLY A 92 8.28 6.64 13.87
CA GLY A 92 9.59 6.43 13.25
C GLY A 92 10.30 5.14 13.65
N GLU A 93 9.61 4.22 14.34
CA GLU A 93 10.09 2.85 14.55
C GLU A 93 9.93 2.05 13.26
N ILE A 94 11.04 1.91 12.52
CA ILE A 94 11.04 1.20 11.23
C ILE A 94 11.48 -0.25 11.45
N PRO A 95 10.67 -1.26 11.10
CA PRO A 95 11.08 -2.65 11.17
C PRO A 95 12.32 -2.93 10.32
N ALA A 96 13.20 -3.81 10.80
CA ALA A 96 14.43 -4.17 10.10
C ALA A 96 14.20 -4.86 8.74
N THR A 97 12.98 -5.33 8.51
CA THR A 97 12.52 -5.97 7.26
C THR A 97 12.00 -4.97 6.24
N SER A 98 11.76 -3.72 6.62
CA SER A 98 11.14 -2.70 5.77
C SER A 98 12.13 -2.11 4.76
N ASN A 99 11.68 -1.97 3.52
CA ASN A 99 12.41 -1.41 2.40
C ASN A 99 11.66 -0.20 1.82
N TRP A 100 11.99 1.01 2.27
CA TRP A 100 11.40 2.22 1.71
C TRP A 100 12.42 3.37 1.67
N ILE A 101 12.12 4.41 0.87
CA ILE A 101 12.95 5.61 0.77
C ILE A 101 12.09 6.84 0.47
N GLN A 102 12.30 7.93 1.22
CA GLN A 102 11.74 9.23 0.90
C GLN A 102 12.76 10.13 0.19
N ILE A 103 12.37 10.74 -0.93
CA ILE A 103 13.23 11.65 -1.68
C ILE A 103 12.51 12.98 -1.87
N LYS A 104 12.98 14.01 -1.15
CA LYS A 104 12.47 15.37 -1.28
C LYS A 104 13.30 16.17 -2.27
N LEU A 105 12.68 16.55 -3.38
CA LEU A 105 13.29 17.42 -4.39
C LEU A 105 12.96 18.88 -4.10
N ILE A 106 13.97 19.75 -4.14
CA ILE A 106 13.82 21.19 -3.91
C ILE A 106 14.45 21.93 -5.07
N GLY A 107 13.63 22.70 -5.79
CA GLY A 107 14.11 23.53 -6.90
C GLY A 107 14.83 24.80 -6.43
N GLY A 108 15.61 25.40 -7.33
CA GLY A 108 16.38 26.60 -7.05
C GLY A 108 16.32 27.62 -8.20
N LYS A 109 17.22 28.60 -8.19
CA LYS A 109 17.24 29.77 -9.09
C LYS A 109 17.08 29.48 -10.59
N HIS A 110 17.46 28.30 -11.06
CA HIS A 110 17.51 27.93 -12.48
C HIS A 110 16.47 26.87 -12.88
N VAL A 111 15.60 26.44 -11.95
CA VAL A 111 14.53 25.46 -12.17
C VAL A 111 13.26 25.92 -11.42
N ASN A 112 12.13 25.24 -11.61
CA ASN A 112 10.93 25.57 -10.84
C ASN A 112 11.08 25.09 -9.38
N SER A 113 10.50 25.82 -8.42
CA SER A 113 10.67 25.57 -6.97
C SER A 113 10.25 24.18 -6.51
N MET A 114 9.29 23.57 -7.22
CA MET A 114 8.77 22.23 -6.95
C MET A 114 9.60 21.12 -7.62
N ALA A 115 10.66 21.48 -8.34
CA ALA A 115 11.49 20.56 -9.12
C ALA A 115 10.70 19.69 -10.13
N TYR A 116 9.56 20.16 -10.64
CA TYR A 116 8.78 19.45 -11.67
C TYR A 116 9.66 19.13 -12.88
N GLY A 117 9.57 17.88 -13.34
CA GLY A 117 10.39 17.35 -14.44
C GLY A 117 11.76 16.83 -14.03
N ALA A 118 12.12 16.89 -12.75
CA ALA A 118 13.30 16.20 -12.24
C ALA A 118 13.15 14.68 -12.40
N ARG A 119 14.28 14.01 -12.68
CA ARG A 119 14.38 12.55 -12.71
C ARG A 119 15.29 12.11 -11.57
N VAL A 120 14.83 11.12 -10.82
CA VAL A 120 15.61 10.46 -9.78
C VAL A 120 16.05 9.10 -10.33
N THR A 121 17.24 8.66 -9.96
CA THR A 121 17.70 7.31 -10.26
C THR A 121 18.37 6.78 -9.01
N VAL A 122 17.82 5.70 -8.46
CA VAL A 122 18.34 5.03 -7.27
C VAL A 122 19.12 3.79 -7.72
N ILE A 123 20.38 3.69 -7.29
CA ILE A 123 21.22 2.53 -7.56
C ILE A 123 21.44 1.82 -6.23
N ALA A 124 20.94 0.59 -6.11
CA ALA A 124 21.13 -0.24 -4.92
C ALA A 124 21.80 -1.56 -5.34
N LYS A 125 23.07 -1.73 -4.92
CA LYS A 125 23.97 -2.76 -5.45
C LYS A 125 24.04 -2.65 -6.99
N ASP A 126 23.63 -3.69 -7.70
CA ASP A 126 23.66 -3.75 -9.17
C ASP A 126 22.29 -3.45 -9.81
N LYS A 127 21.28 -3.07 -9.01
CA LYS A 127 19.94 -2.74 -9.50
C LYS A 127 19.75 -1.23 -9.64
N ILE A 128 19.10 -0.82 -10.74
CA ILE A 128 18.76 0.57 -11.03
C ILE A 128 17.23 0.71 -10.95
N TYR A 129 16.77 1.67 -10.17
CA TYR A 129 15.38 2.10 -10.07
C TYR A 129 15.29 3.53 -10.60
N VAL A 130 14.36 3.80 -11.52
CA VAL A 130 14.17 5.10 -12.19
C VAL A 130 12.78 5.63 -11.89
#